data_AF-A0A5N4D1B1-F1
#
_entry.id   AF-A0A5N4D1B1-F1
#
_cell.length_a   1.000
_cell.length_b   1.000
_cell.length_c   1.000
_cell.angle_alpha   90.00
_cell.angle_beta   90.00
_cell.angle_gamma   90.00
#
_symmetry.space_group_name_H-M   'P 1'
#
loop_
_entity.id
_entity.type
_entity.pdbx_description
1 polymer ?
#
loop_
_entity_poly.entity_id
_entity_poly.type
_entity_poly.pdbx_seq_one_letter_code
_entity_poly.pdbx_strand_id
1 'polypeptide(L)'
;MQVFGGEGGDGLGFMPALAAPRVFFDSCDGFFTNYNWREEHLERMLGQAGERLADVYVGVDVFARGSVVGGRFDTDKSLELIRKHGFSAALFAPGWVYECLEKADFFQNQDKFWSLLEHYLPTHSICSLPFVTSFCLGMGTRRVCYGQEEAVGPWYHPSAQEIQPLFGEHRLEGDGRGWVKTHCCLADAWNGGSSLLIRGVIPPEVGNVAVRLFSLQVPVPPKIFLSLVYKLEGPSAVGVALELTTGDAGSCHVGGIMMLNGEVMRPVSLSPAEMSSRQSPRPLRVPPTKLARWVGRCGQQLSGGWVQRCYEVSLRGCLLQDLFVSFSRPPGSQEEENFTCRLGEIQVVDANSLLAPLPQVQAMTISHVRWQAAASEGEGRPAGLRLSCTLHWSYLLPHVRCFRVHCCRGTGGGSPGRGLSEPEKPTFLGLAFINRYRIVDLAVAPVGPGRDGRVEFLVEPVPKEGFLVPRAEWGRAAMLYSMPRT
;
A
#
# COMPACT_ATOMS: atom_id res chain seq x y z
N MET A 1 4.59 -2.63 -24.49
CA MET A 1 5.18 -3.95 -24.22
C MET A 1 4.59 -4.94 -25.21
N GLN A 2 5.30 -5.26 -26.30
CA GLN A 2 4.89 -6.29 -27.24
C GLN A 2 5.49 -7.62 -26.77
N VAL A 3 4.63 -8.58 -26.43
CA VAL A 3 5.03 -9.98 -26.22
C VAL A 3 4.64 -10.69 -27.50
N PHE A 4 5.64 -11.04 -28.33
CA PHE A 4 5.40 -11.86 -29.51
C PHE A 4 5.42 -13.33 -29.07
N GLY A 5 4.42 -14.11 -29.47
CA GLY A 5 4.24 -15.52 -29.09
C GLY A 5 4.03 -16.39 -30.33
N GLY A 6 4.65 -17.57 -30.35
CA GLY A 6 4.29 -18.66 -31.28
C GLY A 6 5.49 -19.43 -31.83
N GLU A 7 5.58 -20.73 -31.53
CA GLU A 7 6.37 -21.67 -32.31
C GLU A 7 5.55 -22.21 -33.48
N GLY A 8 6.13 -22.18 -34.68
CA GLY A 8 5.63 -22.91 -35.85
C GLY A 8 5.91 -22.23 -37.18
N GLY A 9 7.05 -22.58 -37.80
CA GLY A 9 7.31 -22.42 -39.24
C GLY A 9 7.77 -21.04 -39.69
N ASP A 10 9.02 -20.98 -40.19
CA ASP A 10 9.60 -19.97 -41.08
C ASP A 10 9.20 -18.49 -40.85
N GLY A 11 9.98 -17.79 -40.01
CA GLY A 11 10.07 -16.33 -40.05
C GLY A 11 10.23 -15.60 -38.72
N LEU A 12 9.87 -16.20 -37.59
CA LEU A 12 10.06 -15.60 -36.25
C LEU A 12 10.73 -16.60 -35.29
N GLY A 13 12.06 -16.58 -35.27
CA GLY A 13 12.83 -17.25 -34.23
C GLY A 13 12.94 -16.35 -32.99
N PHE A 14 12.61 -16.88 -31.81
CA PHE A 14 12.85 -16.21 -30.53
C PHE A 14 14.35 -16.08 -30.30
N MET A 15 14.89 -14.87 -30.40
CA MET A 15 16.30 -14.68 -30.15
C MET A 15 16.53 -14.40 -28.66
N PRO A 16 17.42 -15.16 -28.00
CA PRO A 16 17.74 -15.00 -26.58
C PRO A 16 18.57 -13.74 -26.25
N ALA A 17 18.80 -12.88 -27.23
CA ALA A 17 19.59 -11.66 -27.13
C ALA A 17 18.96 -10.54 -27.98
N LEU A 18 19.52 -9.32 -27.93
CA LEU A 18 19.27 -8.22 -28.88
C LEU A 18 19.72 -8.60 -30.31
N ALA A 19 19.04 -9.57 -30.91
CA ALA A 19 19.22 -9.95 -32.30
C ALA A 19 18.00 -9.61 -33.16
N ALA A 20 16.98 -8.97 -32.57
CA ALA A 20 16.04 -8.15 -33.31
C ALA A 20 16.81 -6.97 -33.93
N PRO A 21 16.53 -6.58 -35.19
CA PRO A 21 17.26 -5.49 -35.81
C PRO A 21 17.15 -4.23 -34.94
N ARG A 22 18.29 -3.55 -34.74
CA ARG A 22 18.46 -2.39 -33.84
C ARG A 22 17.34 -1.35 -33.98
N VAL A 23 16.73 -1.25 -35.16
CA VAL A 23 15.53 -0.46 -35.45
C VAL A 23 14.41 -0.63 -34.41
N PHE A 24 14.17 -1.83 -33.89
CA PHE A 24 13.11 -2.05 -32.89
C PHE A 24 13.52 -1.53 -31.51
N PHE A 25 14.77 -1.72 -31.11
CA PHE A 25 15.27 -1.20 -29.84
C PHE A 25 15.32 0.33 -29.84
N ASP A 26 15.73 0.93 -30.96
CA ASP A 26 15.74 2.38 -31.15
C ASP A 26 14.32 2.97 -31.19
N SER A 27 13.30 2.15 -31.52
CA SER A 27 11.89 2.57 -31.60
C SER A 27 11.08 2.30 -30.32
N CYS A 28 11.69 1.78 -29.26
CA CYS A 28 11.00 1.51 -27.99
C CYS A 28 11.76 2.09 -26.79
N ASP A 29 11.04 2.35 -25.69
CA ASP A 29 11.65 2.84 -24.44
C ASP A 29 12.48 1.77 -23.72
N GLY A 30 12.17 0.49 -23.98
CA GLY A 30 12.88 -0.63 -23.40
C GLY A 30 12.57 -1.95 -24.08
N PHE A 31 13.49 -2.90 -23.97
CA PHE A 31 13.46 -4.18 -24.66
C PHE A 31 13.44 -5.33 -23.67
N PHE A 32 12.37 -6.13 -23.69
CA PHE A 32 12.27 -7.36 -22.93
C PHE A 32 12.87 -8.50 -23.76
N THR A 33 13.95 -9.13 -23.31
CA THR A 33 14.56 -10.27 -24.01
C THR A 33 13.82 -11.57 -23.71
N ASN A 34 13.92 -12.56 -24.59
CA ASN A 34 13.53 -13.93 -24.24
C ASN A 34 14.34 -14.44 -23.01
N TYR A 35 13.78 -15.39 -22.26
CA TYR A 35 14.36 -15.94 -21.03
C TYR A 35 15.29 -17.15 -21.24
N ASN A 36 15.37 -17.71 -22.46
CA ASN A 36 16.28 -18.81 -22.82
C ASN A 36 17.70 -18.33 -23.17
N TRP A 37 18.29 -17.48 -22.34
CA TRP A 37 19.63 -16.95 -22.54
C TRP A 37 20.68 -17.73 -21.73
N ARG A 38 21.95 -17.44 -22.02
CA ARG A 38 23.15 -17.89 -21.32
C ARG A 38 24.08 -16.71 -21.14
N GLU A 39 25.08 -16.80 -20.27
CA GLU A 39 25.96 -15.66 -19.98
C GLU A 39 26.62 -15.09 -21.25
N GLU A 40 26.97 -15.92 -22.23
CA GLU A 40 27.58 -15.45 -23.50
C GLU A 40 26.62 -14.56 -24.32
N HIS A 41 25.31 -14.66 -24.09
CA HIS A 41 24.34 -13.76 -24.70
C HIS A 41 24.37 -12.38 -24.05
N LEU A 42 24.55 -12.30 -22.73
CA LEU A 42 24.69 -11.04 -22.00
C LEU A 42 25.93 -10.29 -22.49
N GLU A 43 27.05 -11.00 -22.61
CA GLU A 43 28.31 -10.44 -23.13
C GLU A 43 28.15 -9.83 -24.53
N ARG A 44 27.44 -10.52 -25.43
CA ARG A 44 27.17 -10.01 -26.78
C ARG A 44 26.25 -8.80 -26.78
N MET A 45 25.27 -8.74 -25.87
CA MET A 45 24.32 -7.64 -25.80
C MET A 45 24.93 -6.34 -25.29
N LEU A 46 26.01 -6.39 -24.50
CA LEU A 46 26.67 -5.20 -23.94
C LEU A 46 27.00 -4.16 -25.02
N GLY A 47 27.65 -4.60 -26.10
CA GLY A 47 28.03 -3.72 -27.20
C GLY A 47 26.84 -3.17 -28.00
N GLN A 48 25.71 -3.89 -28.01
CA GLN A 48 24.51 -3.49 -28.73
C GLN A 48 23.65 -2.52 -27.93
N ALA A 49 23.60 -2.68 -26.61
CA ALA A 49 22.81 -1.85 -25.72
C ALA A 49 23.42 -0.45 -25.52
N GLY A 50 24.76 -0.36 -25.50
CA GLY A 50 25.47 0.91 -25.36
C GLY A 50 25.02 1.70 -24.13
N GLU A 51 24.71 2.98 -24.30
CA GLU A 51 24.24 3.86 -23.21
C GLU A 51 22.86 3.47 -22.66
N ARG A 52 22.08 2.67 -23.40
CA ARG A 52 20.73 2.23 -23.04
C ARG A 52 20.71 0.87 -22.35
N LEU A 53 21.79 0.52 -21.65
CA LEU A 53 21.96 -0.76 -20.96
C LEU A 53 20.81 -1.07 -19.98
N ALA A 54 20.37 -0.07 -19.22
CA ALA A 54 19.28 -0.20 -18.26
C ALA A 54 17.90 -0.39 -18.92
N ASP A 55 17.77 -0.07 -20.21
CA ASP A 55 16.54 -0.24 -20.99
C ASP A 55 16.40 -1.66 -21.54
N VAL A 56 17.41 -2.51 -21.39
CA VAL A 56 17.35 -3.93 -21.75
C VAL A 56 16.98 -4.73 -20.51
N TYR A 57 15.77 -5.28 -20.52
CA TYR A 57 15.22 -6.09 -19.46
C TYR A 57 15.37 -7.57 -19.82
N VAL A 58 16.39 -8.20 -19.25
CA VAL A 58 16.67 -9.61 -19.49
C VAL A 58 15.59 -10.47 -18.85
N GLY A 59 14.92 -11.29 -19.66
CA GLY A 59 13.82 -12.13 -19.20
C GLY A 59 14.26 -13.22 -18.24
N VAL A 60 13.52 -13.42 -17.15
CA VAL A 60 13.75 -14.47 -16.15
C VAL A 60 12.46 -15.26 -15.95
N ASP A 61 12.41 -16.52 -16.38
CA ASP A 61 11.23 -17.37 -16.16
C ASP A 61 11.26 -17.99 -14.76
N VAL A 62 10.43 -17.45 -13.86
CA VAL A 62 10.35 -17.94 -12.47
C VAL A 62 9.78 -19.36 -12.40
N PHE A 63 9.00 -19.82 -13.38
CA PHE A 63 8.54 -21.21 -13.42
C PHE A 63 9.66 -22.22 -13.75
N ALA A 64 10.80 -21.74 -14.24
CA ALA A 64 11.92 -22.53 -14.72
C ALA A 64 11.54 -23.50 -15.87
N ARG A 65 10.85 -23.00 -16.91
CA ARG A 65 10.48 -23.82 -18.08
C ARG A 65 11.56 -23.76 -19.16
N GLY A 66 12.03 -24.93 -19.59
CA GLY A 66 13.06 -25.05 -20.61
C GLY A 66 14.48 -24.95 -20.05
N SER A 67 15.41 -24.51 -20.88
CA SER A 67 16.83 -24.35 -20.50
C SER A 67 17.07 -22.90 -20.10
N VAL A 68 16.80 -22.59 -18.83
CA VAL A 68 16.95 -21.25 -18.23
C VAL A 68 18.00 -21.24 -17.13
N VAL A 69 18.50 -20.06 -16.79
CA VAL A 69 19.41 -19.87 -15.64
C VAL A 69 18.58 -19.76 -14.36
N GLY A 70 18.48 -20.84 -13.60
CA GLY A 70 17.75 -20.83 -12.32
C GLY A 70 16.23 -20.77 -12.50
N GLY A 71 15.56 -20.01 -11.63
CA GLY A 71 14.10 -19.95 -11.51
C GLY A 71 13.61 -20.59 -10.20
N ARG A 72 12.33 -20.47 -9.86
CA ARG A 72 11.78 -20.91 -8.56
C ARG A 72 12.58 -20.28 -7.40
N PHE A 73 13.01 -21.08 -6.42
CA PHE A 73 13.90 -20.62 -5.33
C PHE A 73 15.39 -20.54 -5.73
N ASP A 74 15.71 -20.62 -7.03
CA ASP A 74 17.03 -20.34 -7.62
C ASP A 74 16.97 -19.11 -8.56
N THR A 75 15.94 -18.28 -8.46
CA THR A 75 15.73 -17.10 -9.32
C THR A 75 16.81 -16.02 -9.11
N ASP A 76 17.42 -15.97 -7.93
CA ASP A 76 18.57 -15.13 -7.60
C ASP A 76 19.77 -15.37 -8.54
N LYS A 77 20.03 -16.61 -8.96
CA LYS A 77 21.13 -16.93 -9.90
C LYS A 77 20.99 -16.20 -11.24
N SER A 78 19.75 -16.06 -11.71
CA SER A 78 19.44 -15.25 -12.90
C SER A 78 19.76 -13.78 -12.66
N LEU A 79 19.27 -13.23 -11.54
CA LEU A 79 19.49 -11.83 -11.21
C LEU A 79 20.97 -11.51 -10.97
N GLU A 80 21.72 -12.40 -10.33
CA GLU A 80 23.16 -12.28 -10.11
C GLU A 80 23.91 -12.09 -11.43
N LEU A 81 23.70 -12.96 -12.41
CA LEU A 81 24.35 -12.85 -13.72
C LEU A 81 23.89 -11.60 -14.48
N ILE A 82 22.59 -11.28 -14.47
CA ILE A 82 22.08 -10.08 -15.14
C ILE A 82 22.72 -8.81 -14.56
N ARG A 83 22.80 -8.72 -13.22
CA ARG A 83 23.38 -7.58 -12.51
C ARG A 83 24.90 -7.50 -12.66
N LYS A 84 25.60 -8.63 -12.72
CA LYS A 84 27.04 -8.70 -13.04
C LYS A 84 27.37 -7.99 -14.36
N HIS A 85 26.46 -8.04 -15.33
CA HIS A 85 26.60 -7.38 -16.64
C HIS A 85 25.86 -6.03 -16.72
N GLY A 86 25.36 -5.49 -15.61
CA GLY A 86 24.76 -4.16 -15.55
C GLY A 86 23.37 -4.01 -16.18
N PHE A 87 22.74 -5.10 -16.59
CA PHE A 87 21.42 -5.08 -17.22
C PHE A 87 20.26 -4.94 -16.22
N SER A 88 19.09 -4.58 -16.74
CA SER A 88 17.81 -4.72 -16.04
C SER A 88 17.27 -6.15 -16.17
N ALA A 89 16.36 -6.54 -15.28
CA ALA A 89 15.71 -7.86 -15.30
C ALA A 89 14.20 -7.71 -15.48
N ALA A 90 13.58 -8.68 -16.17
CA ALA A 90 12.14 -8.82 -16.22
C ALA A 90 11.71 -10.20 -15.68
N LEU A 91 11.05 -10.20 -14.53
CA LEU A 91 10.51 -11.42 -13.92
C LEU A 91 9.25 -11.86 -14.67
N PHE A 92 9.35 -12.99 -15.37
CA PHE A 92 8.24 -13.64 -16.04
C PHE A 92 7.62 -14.71 -15.13
N ALA A 93 6.29 -14.67 -15.04
CA ALA A 93 5.48 -15.62 -14.29
C ALA A 93 5.86 -15.80 -12.79
N PRO A 94 6.04 -14.71 -12.00
CA PRO A 94 6.25 -14.83 -10.54
C PRO A 94 5.05 -15.44 -9.80
N GLY A 95 3.90 -15.59 -10.47
CA GLY A 95 2.72 -16.33 -9.96
C GLY A 95 3.01 -17.78 -9.57
N TRP A 96 4.16 -18.34 -9.99
CA TRP A 96 4.67 -19.65 -9.55
C TRP A 96 4.53 -19.89 -8.04
N VAL A 97 4.81 -18.87 -7.22
CA VAL A 97 4.72 -18.97 -5.76
C VAL A 97 3.29 -19.33 -5.30
N TYR A 98 2.26 -18.77 -5.94
CA TYR A 98 0.87 -19.07 -5.60
C TYR A 98 0.35 -20.33 -6.31
N GLU A 99 0.80 -20.56 -7.54
CA GLU A 99 0.26 -21.61 -8.41
C GLU A 99 0.85 -23.00 -8.14
N CYS A 100 2.08 -23.08 -7.63
CA CYS A 100 2.82 -24.35 -7.49
C CYS A 100 3.19 -24.71 -6.05
N LEU A 101 2.99 -23.82 -5.07
CA LEU A 101 3.26 -24.09 -3.66
C LEU A 101 1.95 -24.15 -2.86
N GLU A 102 2.05 -24.60 -1.61
CA GLU A 102 0.90 -24.71 -0.71
C GLU A 102 0.29 -23.34 -0.41
N LYS A 103 -1.01 -23.18 -0.74
CA LYS A 103 -1.75 -21.92 -0.56
C LYS A 103 -1.89 -21.51 0.91
N ALA A 104 -1.89 -22.49 1.81
CA ALA A 104 -1.92 -22.24 3.25
C ALA A 104 -0.67 -21.49 3.74
N ASP A 105 0.46 -21.70 3.06
CA ASP A 105 1.77 -21.10 3.37
C ASP A 105 2.14 -19.98 2.39
N PHE A 106 1.15 -19.43 1.67
CA PHE A 106 1.41 -18.48 0.58
C PHE A 106 2.22 -17.26 1.04
N PHE A 107 1.91 -16.69 2.21
CA PHE A 107 2.65 -15.53 2.73
C PHE A 107 4.10 -15.88 3.05
N GLN A 108 4.35 -17.02 3.68
CA GLN A 108 5.70 -17.49 4.00
C GLN A 108 6.51 -17.77 2.73
N ASN A 109 5.87 -18.37 1.73
CA ASN A 109 6.50 -18.66 0.44
C ASN A 109 6.77 -17.38 -0.37
N GLN A 110 5.86 -16.39 -0.32
CA GLN A 110 6.09 -15.06 -0.89
C GLN A 110 7.26 -14.36 -0.21
N ASP A 111 7.27 -14.28 1.12
CA ASP A 111 8.36 -13.65 1.87
C ASP A 111 9.70 -14.32 1.52
N LYS A 112 9.75 -15.66 1.51
CA LYS A 112 10.94 -16.41 1.11
C LYS A 112 11.39 -16.08 -0.32
N PHE A 113 10.47 -16.03 -1.27
CA PHE A 113 10.78 -15.75 -2.68
C PHE A 113 11.29 -14.31 -2.88
N TRP A 114 10.65 -13.31 -2.28
CA TRP A 114 11.07 -11.91 -2.46
C TRP A 114 12.33 -11.58 -1.66
N SER A 115 12.51 -12.15 -0.47
CA SER A 115 13.77 -12.01 0.29
C SER A 115 14.95 -12.65 -0.43
N LEU A 116 14.76 -13.74 -1.18
CA LEU A 116 15.79 -14.31 -2.04
C LEU A 116 16.32 -13.31 -3.08
N LEU A 117 15.45 -12.42 -3.58
CA LEU A 117 15.78 -11.46 -4.64
C LEU A 117 16.19 -10.09 -4.12
N GLU A 118 16.00 -9.81 -2.83
CA GLU A 118 16.10 -8.48 -2.22
C GLU A 118 17.40 -7.75 -2.59
N HIS A 119 18.55 -8.44 -2.53
CA HIS A 119 19.86 -7.85 -2.82
C HIS A 119 20.00 -7.32 -4.25
N TYR A 120 19.20 -7.82 -5.20
CA TYR A 120 19.26 -7.45 -6.62
C TYR A 120 18.15 -6.46 -7.04
N LEU A 121 17.25 -6.13 -6.12
CA LEU A 121 16.07 -5.31 -6.36
C LEU A 121 16.23 -3.94 -5.68
N PRO A 122 16.60 -2.88 -6.43
CA PRO A 122 16.67 -1.54 -5.86
C PRO A 122 15.28 -1.09 -5.38
N THR A 123 15.26 -0.46 -4.20
CA THR A 123 14.03 0.06 -3.58
C THR A 123 13.73 1.46 -4.09
N HIS A 124 12.48 1.70 -4.49
CA HIS A 124 11.99 3.06 -4.74
C HIS A 124 11.60 3.75 -3.42
N SER A 125 12.14 4.95 -3.20
CA SER A 125 11.84 5.73 -2.00
C SER A 125 10.50 6.46 -2.10
N ILE A 126 9.84 6.63 -0.96
CA ILE A 126 8.63 7.46 -0.83
C ILE A 126 9.02 8.93 -0.93
N CYS A 127 8.45 9.66 -1.89
CA CYS A 127 8.87 11.03 -2.23
C CYS A 127 7.78 12.09 -1.96
N SER A 128 6.69 11.76 -1.26
CA SER A 128 5.59 12.69 -1.00
C SER A 128 4.94 12.50 0.37
N LEU A 129 4.44 13.60 0.96
CA LEU A 129 3.58 13.60 2.14
C LEU A 129 2.13 13.98 1.79
N PRO A 130 1.13 13.57 2.58
CA PRO A 130 1.24 12.69 3.75
C PRO A 130 1.55 11.24 3.33
N PHE A 131 2.43 10.60 4.10
CA PHE A 131 2.68 9.16 3.98
C PHE A 131 1.95 8.43 5.10
N VAL A 132 1.03 7.54 4.74
CA VAL A 132 0.23 6.76 5.68
C VAL A 132 0.10 5.34 5.17
N THR A 133 0.29 4.36 6.05
CA THR A 133 0.02 2.94 5.77
C THR A 133 -0.44 2.23 7.03
N SER A 134 -1.46 1.40 6.91
CA SER A 134 -1.85 0.38 7.89
C SER A 134 -1.43 -1.01 7.47
N PHE A 135 -0.50 -1.11 6.52
CA PHE A 135 -0.01 -2.39 6.01
C PHE A 135 -1.13 -3.25 5.41
N CYS A 136 -2.17 -2.60 4.85
CA CYS A 136 -3.28 -3.31 4.24
C CYS A 136 -2.85 -3.93 2.91
N LEU A 137 -3.04 -5.25 2.77
CA LEU A 137 -2.72 -6.00 1.56
C LEU A 137 -3.81 -5.90 0.48
N GLY A 138 -4.84 -5.09 0.70
CA GLY A 138 -6.04 -5.09 -0.12
C GLY A 138 -6.87 -6.36 0.04
N MET A 139 -6.69 -7.09 1.14
CA MET A 139 -7.43 -8.30 1.46
C MET A 139 -7.44 -8.54 2.97
N GLY A 140 -8.36 -9.39 3.43
CA GLY A 140 -8.42 -9.83 4.82
C GLY A 140 -9.55 -10.83 5.04
N THR A 141 -9.53 -11.51 6.20
CA THR A 141 -10.61 -12.42 6.63
C THR A 141 -11.82 -11.68 7.21
N ARG A 142 -11.64 -10.38 7.49
CA ARG A 142 -12.62 -9.39 7.94
C ARG A 142 -12.13 -8.01 7.55
N ARG A 143 -13.02 -7.02 7.49
CA ARG A 143 -12.63 -5.61 7.32
C ARG A 143 -12.71 -4.88 8.65
N VAL A 144 -11.61 -4.26 9.05
CA VAL A 144 -11.44 -3.55 10.32
C VAL A 144 -11.24 -2.06 10.03
N CYS A 145 -11.81 -1.22 10.87
CA CYS A 145 -11.66 0.22 10.85
C CYS A 145 -11.30 0.69 12.27
N TYR A 146 -10.06 1.15 12.47
CA TYR A 146 -9.51 1.60 13.76
C TYR A 146 -9.71 0.58 14.90
N GLY A 147 -9.33 -0.67 14.65
CA GLY A 147 -9.44 -1.79 15.58
C GLY A 147 -10.87 -2.27 15.83
N GLN A 148 -11.85 -1.78 15.08
CA GLN A 148 -13.25 -2.21 15.17
C GLN A 148 -13.69 -2.92 13.90
N GLU A 149 -14.34 -4.06 14.05
CA GLU A 149 -14.85 -4.83 12.91
C GLU A 149 -15.96 -4.05 12.21
N GLU A 150 -15.77 -3.78 10.92
CA GLU A 150 -16.72 -3.05 10.09
C GLU A 150 -17.53 -3.99 9.19
N ALA A 151 -16.90 -5.04 8.67
CA ALA A 151 -17.56 -6.06 7.88
C ALA A 151 -17.00 -7.44 8.20
N VAL A 152 -17.92 -8.38 8.45
CA VAL A 152 -17.63 -9.79 8.71
C VAL A 152 -17.34 -10.49 7.38
N GLY A 153 -16.37 -11.40 7.39
CA GLY A 153 -16.09 -12.30 6.27
C GLY A 153 -14.96 -11.83 5.36
N PRO A 154 -14.44 -12.76 4.52
CA PRO A 154 -13.28 -12.50 3.69
C PRO A 154 -13.59 -11.47 2.61
N TRP A 155 -12.59 -10.64 2.30
CA TRP A 155 -12.69 -9.64 1.25
C TRP A 155 -11.36 -9.50 0.51
N TYR A 156 -11.48 -9.07 -0.75
CA TYR A 156 -10.35 -8.84 -1.65
C TYR A 156 -10.66 -7.66 -2.57
N HIS A 157 -9.81 -6.64 -2.53
CA HIS A 157 -9.88 -5.45 -3.37
C HIS A 157 -8.46 -4.88 -3.54
N PRO A 158 -7.75 -5.15 -4.65
CA PRO A 158 -6.37 -4.70 -4.85
C PRO A 158 -6.15 -3.19 -4.73
N SER A 159 -7.13 -2.37 -5.13
CA SER A 159 -7.03 -0.91 -4.95
C SER A 159 -7.07 -0.44 -3.49
N ALA A 160 -7.38 -1.34 -2.55
CA ALA A 160 -7.28 -1.09 -1.11
C ALA A 160 -5.89 -1.45 -0.55
N GLN A 161 -4.98 -1.98 -1.38
CA GLN A 161 -3.61 -2.23 -0.98
C GLN A 161 -2.90 -0.90 -0.73
N GLU A 162 -2.22 -0.83 0.41
CA GLU A 162 -1.43 0.33 0.81
C GLU A 162 0.06 0.04 0.63
N ILE A 163 0.89 1.08 0.78
CA ILE A 163 2.34 0.95 0.68
C ILE A 163 2.84 -0.05 1.72
N GLN A 164 3.53 -1.09 1.26
CA GLN A 164 4.10 -2.15 2.09
C GLN A 164 5.54 -1.79 2.50
N PRO A 165 6.04 -2.32 3.63
CA PRO A 165 7.38 -2.02 4.12
C PRO A 165 8.44 -2.78 3.33
N LEU A 166 9.70 -2.44 3.60
CA LEU A 166 10.84 -3.29 3.28
C LEU A 166 10.74 -4.52 4.17
N PHE A 167 10.56 -5.68 3.54
CA PHE A 167 10.51 -6.96 4.23
C PHE A 167 11.92 -7.51 4.34
N GLY A 168 12.30 -7.94 5.55
CA GLY A 168 13.60 -8.52 5.78
C GLY A 168 13.67 -9.35 7.05
N GLU A 169 14.57 -10.33 7.03
CA GLU A 169 15.08 -10.97 8.22
C GLU A 169 16.47 -10.39 8.50
N HIS A 170 16.59 -9.61 9.57
CA HIS A 170 17.85 -8.99 9.96
C HIS A 170 18.41 -9.72 11.15
N ARG A 171 19.60 -10.32 11.00
CA ARG A 171 20.44 -10.71 12.12
C ARG A 171 21.29 -9.52 12.53
N LEU A 172 21.43 -9.29 13.83
CA LEU A 172 22.33 -8.25 14.32
C LEU A 172 23.77 -8.63 13.96
N GLU A 173 24.58 -7.65 13.54
CA GLU A 173 26.00 -7.85 13.29
C GLU A 173 26.74 -8.18 14.59
N GLY A 174 27.53 -9.26 14.60
CA GLY A 174 28.32 -9.73 15.76
C GLY A 174 28.02 -11.18 16.18
N ASP A 175 28.65 -11.64 17.27
CA ASP A 175 28.47 -12.98 17.85
C ASP A 175 27.13 -13.16 18.59
N GLY A 176 26.29 -12.12 18.63
CA GLY A 176 25.01 -12.12 19.32
C GLY A 176 23.93 -12.92 18.60
N ARG A 177 23.03 -13.56 19.35
CA ARG A 177 21.88 -14.34 18.82
C ARG A 177 20.69 -13.47 18.39
N GLY A 178 20.86 -12.15 18.30
CA GLY A 178 19.77 -11.21 18.04
C GLY A 178 19.29 -11.25 16.60
N TRP A 179 17.98 -11.26 16.43
CA TRP A 179 17.36 -11.28 15.10
C TRP A 179 16.01 -10.58 15.13
N VAL A 180 15.60 -10.06 13.98
CA VAL A 180 14.25 -9.54 13.75
C VAL A 180 13.74 -9.98 12.40
N LYS A 181 12.47 -10.36 12.34
CA LYS A 181 11.77 -10.76 11.14
C LYS A 181 10.44 -10.04 11.00
N THR A 182 10.19 -9.51 9.81
CA THR A 182 8.94 -8.84 9.45
C THR A 182 8.12 -9.71 8.50
N HIS A 183 6.81 -9.81 8.71
CA HIS A 183 5.89 -10.43 7.75
C HIS A 183 4.48 -9.87 7.92
N CYS A 184 3.68 -9.85 6.85
CA CYS A 184 2.29 -9.44 6.95
C CYS A 184 1.43 -10.47 7.68
N CYS A 185 0.37 -10.01 8.36
CA CYS A 185 -0.53 -10.89 9.08
C CYS A 185 -2.00 -10.47 8.90
N LEU A 186 -2.88 -11.44 8.61
CA LEU A 186 -4.32 -11.22 8.43
C LEU A 186 -5.14 -11.37 9.73
N ALA A 187 -4.52 -11.82 10.83
CA ALA A 187 -5.24 -12.21 12.03
C ALA A 187 -5.80 -11.02 12.82
N ASP A 188 -5.03 -9.93 12.96
CA ASP A 188 -5.42 -8.75 13.74
C ASP A 188 -4.90 -7.50 13.05
N ALA A 189 -5.80 -6.61 12.66
CA ALA A 189 -5.52 -5.43 11.86
C ALA A 189 -6.06 -4.18 12.57
N TRP A 190 -5.38 -3.04 12.37
CA TRP A 190 -5.90 -1.76 12.85
C TRP A 190 -6.87 -1.14 11.85
N ASN A 191 -6.52 -1.13 10.56
CA ASN A 191 -7.38 -0.62 9.50
C ASN A 191 -7.18 -1.45 8.23
N GLY A 192 -8.25 -1.71 7.50
CA GLY A 192 -8.24 -2.61 6.35
C GLY A 192 -8.37 -4.08 6.78
N GLY A 193 -7.39 -4.91 6.43
CA GLY A 193 -7.49 -6.38 6.55
C GLY A 193 -6.22 -7.10 6.98
N SER A 194 -5.15 -6.34 7.24
CA SER A 194 -3.86 -6.89 7.67
C SER A 194 -3.09 -5.90 8.52
N SER A 195 -2.10 -6.41 9.25
CA SER A 195 -1.08 -5.64 9.97
C SER A 195 0.31 -6.14 9.58
N LEU A 196 1.36 -5.42 9.97
CA LEU A 196 2.72 -5.96 9.94
C LEU A 196 3.02 -6.66 11.26
N LEU A 197 3.55 -7.88 11.23
CA LEU A 197 4.05 -8.59 12.40
C LEU A 197 5.57 -8.55 12.42
N ILE A 198 6.14 -8.08 13.52
CA ILE A 198 7.56 -8.00 13.78
C ILE A 198 7.88 -8.90 14.96
N ARG A 199 8.75 -9.88 14.75
CA ARG A 199 9.21 -10.80 15.80
C ARG A 199 10.70 -10.72 15.92
N GLY A 200 11.23 -10.87 17.13
CA GLY A 200 12.66 -10.90 17.30
C GLY A 200 13.12 -11.13 18.72
N VAL A 201 14.44 -11.13 18.86
CA VAL A 201 15.17 -11.27 20.11
C VAL A 201 16.13 -10.11 20.24
N ILE A 202 16.09 -9.44 21.40
CA ILE A 202 17.04 -8.39 21.77
C ILE A 202 18.06 -9.00 22.73
N PRO A 203 19.33 -9.17 22.32
CA PRO A 203 20.37 -9.74 23.18
C PRO A 203 20.76 -8.83 24.36
N PRO A 204 21.33 -9.37 25.45
CA PRO A 204 21.81 -8.60 26.60
C PRO A 204 22.89 -7.55 26.26
N GLU A 205 23.67 -7.79 25.22
CA GLU A 205 24.80 -6.95 24.81
C GLU A 205 24.32 -5.70 24.06
N VAL A 206 23.11 -5.75 23.51
CA VAL A 206 22.53 -4.68 22.70
C VAL A 206 21.34 -4.06 23.45
N GLY A 207 21.32 -2.74 23.58
CA GLY A 207 20.23 -2.03 24.28
C GLY A 207 18.92 -2.00 23.49
N ASN A 208 19.01 -2.04 22.15
CA ASN A 208 17.87 -1.96 21.25
C ASN A 208 18.15 -2.60 19.88
N VAL A 209 17.09 -3.01 19.19
CA VAL A 209 17.13 -3.42 17.79
C VAL A 209 16.19 -2.55 16.98
N ALA A 210 16.64 -2.07 15.83
CA ALA A 210 15.82 -1.26 14.96
C ALA A 210 15.68 -1.90 13.57
N VAL A 211 14.47 -1.81 13.03
CA VAL A 211 14.11 -2.34 11.72
C VAL A 211 13.81 -1.19 10.79
N ARG A 212 14.52 -1.11 9.66
CA ARG A 212 14.21 -0.15 8.59
C ARG A 212 12.96 -0.62 7.88
N LEU A 213 11.88 0.15 7.94
CA LEU A 213 10.62 -0.22 7.29
C LEU A 213 10.41 0.49 5.96
N PHE A 214 10.92 1.70 5.80
CA PHE A 214 10.68 2.49 4.59
C PHE A 214 11.91 3.32 4.24
N SER A 215 12.18 3.43 2.94
CA SER A 215 13.02 4.50 2.39
C SER A 215 12.14 5.66 1.92
N LEU A 216 12.60 6.87 2.20
CA LEU A 216 11.99 8.15 1.91
C LEU A 216 13.00 9.04 1.20
N GLN A 217 12.50 9.91 0.34
CA GLN A 217 13.24 11.01 -0.27
C GLN A 217 12.32 12.22 -0.29
N VAL A 218 12.01 12.71 0.91
CA VAL A 218 11.06 13.80 1.11
C VAL A 218 11.80 15.03 1.61
N PRO A 219 11.78 16.17 0.87
CA PRO A 219 12.22 17.45 1.39
C PRO A 219 11.39 17.80 2.62
N VAL A 220 12.03 17.96 3.77
CA VAL A 220 11.29 18.00 5.03
C VAL A 220 10.67 19.39 5.23
N PRO A 221 9.35 19.48 5.47
CA PRO A 221 8.74 20.74 5.91
C PRO A 221 9.25 21.10 7.31
N PRO A 222 9.20 22.38 7.74
CA PRO A 222 9.79 22.83 9.01
C PRO A 222 9.38 22.03 10.25
N LYS A 223 8.20 21.41 10.20
CA LYS A 223 7.65 20.56 11.25
C LYS A 223 6.84 19.42 10.64
N ILE A 224 7.11 18.20 11.12
CA ILE A 224 6.32 17.01 10.82
C ILE A 224 5.77 16.40 12.09
N PHE A 225 4.65 15.69 11.95
CA PHE A 225 4.15 14.79 12.97
C PHE A 225 4.27 13.35 12.51
N LEU A 226 4.65 12.48 13.43
CA LEU A 226 4.69 11.04 13.22
C LEU A 226 3.66 10.38 14.12
N SER A 227 3.01 9.32 13.63
CA SER A 227 2.20 8.43 14.46
C SER A 227 2.55 6.98 14.21
N LEU A 228 2.56 6.20 15.28
CA LEU A 228 2.73 4.75 15.27
C LEU A 228 1.61 4.12 16.08
N VAL A 229 0.84 3.23 15.47
CA VAL A 229 -0.11 2.35 16.15
C VAL A 229 0.48 0.95 16.17
N TYR A 230 0.63 0.36 17.36
CA TYR A 230 1.20 -0.97 17.54
C TYR A 230 0.51 -1.75 18.65
N LYS A 231 0.74 -3.06 18.71
CA LYS A 231 0.24 -3.96 19.76
C LYS A 231 1.30 -5.01 20.07
N LEU A 232 1.72 -5.12 21.33
CA LEU A 232 2.61 -6.19 21.79
C LEU A 232 1.78 -7.45 22.10
N GLU A 233 2.27 -8.61 21.69
CA GLU A 233 1.65 -9.90 22.01
C GLU A 233 2.27 -10.48 23.28
N GLY A 234 1.43 -10.86 24.24
CA GLY A 234 1.85 -11.36 25.54
C GLY A 234 2.33 -10.28 26.51
N PRO A 235 2.73 -10.66 27.73
CA PRO A 235 3.29 -9.74 28.71
C PRO A 235 4.73 -9.39 28.32
N SER A 236 4.90 -8.36 27.49
CA SER A 236 6.22 -7.83 27.12
C SER A 236 6.37 -6.39 27.60
N ALA A 237 7.50 -6.09 28.23
CA ALA A 237 7.85 -4.74 28.67
C ALA A 237 8.76 -4.00 27.66
N VAL A 238 8.94 -4.57 26.46
CA VAL A 238 9.77 -3.99 25.40
C VAL A 238 9.25 -2.60 25.00
N GLY A 239 10.16 -1.63 24.99
CA GLY A 239 9.89 -0.29 24.49
C GLY A 239 9.81 -0.31 22.97
N VAL A 240 8.78 0.34 22.40
CA VAL A 240 8.60 0.45 20.94
C VAL A 240 8.62 1.94 20.55
N ALA A 241 9.51 2.34 19.67
CA ALA A 241 9.66 3.73 19.24
C ALA A 241 9.85 3.86 17.73
N LEU A 242 9.49 5.03 17.17
CA LEU A 242 9.90 5.40 15.82
C LEU A 242 11.28 6.05 15.85
N GLU A 243 12.06 5.79 14.82
CA GLU A 243 13.33 6.48 14.57
C GLU A 243 13.40 6.84 13.08
N LEU A 244 14.17 7.87 12.76
CA LEU A 244 14.28 8.38 11.39
C LEU A 244 15.72 8.78 11.08
N THR A 245 16.09 8.70 9.81
CA THR A 245 17.37 9.27 9.31
C THR A 245 17.08 10.48 8.44
N THR A 246 17.96 11.47 8.54
CA THR A 246 17.91 12.67 7.72
C THR A 246 19.24 12.90 7.04
N GLY A 247 19.23 13.33 5.79
CA GLY A 247 20.41 13.81 5.06
C GLY A 247 20.37 15.32 4.84
N ASP A 248 21.52 15.92 4.52
CA ASP A 248 21.59 17.32 4.11
C ASP A 248 20.87 17.53 2.76
N ALA A 249 20.02 18.55 2.66
CA ALA A 249 19.31 18.88 1.43
C ALA A 249 20.25 19.26 0.27
N GLY A 250 21.46 19.73 0.58
CA GLY A 250 22.51 20.01 -0.41
C GLY A 250 23.11 18.77 -1.09
N SER A 251 22.88 17.57 -0.54
CA SER A 251 23.41 16.30 -1.06
C SER A 251 22.50 15.61 -2.11
N CYS A 252 21.38 16.25 -2.49
CA CYS A 252 20.43 15.73 -3.47
C CYS A 252 20.96 15.80 -4.91
N HIS A 253 21.89 14.91 -5.28
CA HIS A 253 22.16 14.58 -6.67
C HIS A 253 21.11 13.58 -7.17
N VAL A 254 19.97 14.06 -7.65
CA VAL A 254 19.12 13.27 -8.57
C VAL A 254 19.78 13.34 -9.94
N GLY A 255 20.84 12.54 -10.11
CA GLY A 255 21.66 12.56 -11.31
C GLY A 255 22.73 11.49 -11.25
N GLY A 256 22.36 10.24 -11.48
CA GLY A 256 23.30 9.13 -11.58
C GLY A 256 22.61 7.79 -11.37
N ILE A 257 22.07 7.21 -12.44
CA ILE A 257 22.06 5.76 -12.56
C ILE A 257 23.55 5.37 -12.48
N MET A 258 23.99 4.90 -11.31
CA MET A 258 25.37 4.49 -11.13
C MET A 258 25.59 3.30 -12.05
N MET A 259 26.30 3.53 -13.16
CA MET A 259 26.73 2.50 -14.09
C MET A 259 27.57 1.48 -13.31
N LEU A 260 27.06 0.26 -13.21
CA LEU A 260 27.78 -0.90 -12.67
C LEU A 260 28.90 -1.25 -13.65
N ASN A 261 30.04 -0.57 -13.55
CA ASN A 261 31.24 -1.02 -14.22
C ASN A 261 31.84 -2.17 -13.40
N GLY A 262 31.94 -3.33 -14.03
CA GLY A 262 32.37 -4.58 -13.44
C GLY A 262 33.80 -4.51 -12.93
N GLU A 263 33.95 -4.49 -11.61
CA GLU A 263 35.04 -5.18 -10.92
C GLU A 263 34.42 -5.96 -9.76
N VAL A 264 34.94 -7.16 -9.53
CA VAL A 264 34.50 -8.11 -8.50
C VAL A 264 34.39 -7.39 -7.16
N MET A 265 33.14 -7.15 -6.72
CA MET A 265 32.85 -6.41 -5.51
C MET A 265 33.18 -7.27 -4.30
N ARG A 266 34.39 -7.11 -3.76
CA ARG A 266 34.55 -7.07 -2.30
C ARG A 266 33.82 -5.81 -1.82
N PRO A 267 33.07 -5.85 -0.71
CA PRO A 267 32.37 -4.68 -0.22
C PRO A 267 33.41 -3.61 0.11
N VAL A 268 33.60 -2.65 -0.80
CA VAL A 268 34.19 -1.38 -0.44
C VAL A 268 33.07 -0.66 0.30
N SER A 269 33.18 -0.67 1.62
CA SER A 269 32.43 0.18 2.52
C SER A 269 32.70 1.65 2.15
N LEU A 270 32.03 2.16 1.12
CA LEU A 270 31.79 3.60 1.01
C LEU A 270 30.73 3.89 2.06
N SER A 271 31.16 4.27 3.25
CA SER A 271 30.28 4.63 4.36
C SER A 271 29.36 5.77 3.93
N PRO A 272 28.03 5.55 3.84
CA PRO A 272 27.06 6.65 3.77
C PRO A 272 27.00 7.44 5.09
N ALA A 273 27.74 6.98 6.10
CA ALA A 273 27.69 7.42 7.49
C ALA A 273 28.20 8.85 7.73
N GLU A 274 28.79 9.53 6.76
CA GLU A 274 29.41 10.85 7.01
C GLU A 274 28.45 12.05 6.88
N MET A 275 27.19 11.87 6.42
CA MET A 275 26.23 12.98 6.29
C MET A 275 24.77 12.67 6.68
N SER A 276 24.46 11.46 7.17
CA SER A 276 23.11 11.11 7.63
C SER A 276 23.02 11.19 9.16
N SER A 277 22.09 11.98 9.70
CA SER A 277 21.82 12.03 11.15
C SER A 277 20.61 11.17 11.51
N ARG A 278 20.80 10.23 12.45
CA ARG A 278 19.73 9.40 12.99
C ARG A 278 19.10 10.08 14.20
N GLN A 279 17.78 10.12 14.23
CA GLN A 279 17.00 10.79 15.26
C GLN A 279 16.00 9.82 15.89
N SER A 280 15.98 9.82 17.22
CA SER A 280 15.00 9.10 18.04
C SER A 280 14.08 10.11 18.71
N PRO A 281 13.00 10.55 18.03
CA PRO A 281 12.11 11.56 18.58
C PRO A 281 11.44 11.07 19.86
N ARG A 282 11.22 12.00 20.80
CA ARG A 282 10.51 11.68 22.05
C ARG A 282 9.01 11.65 21.81
N PRO A 283 8.27 10.63 22.31
CA PRO A 283 6.83 10.61 22.20
C PRO A 283 6.19 11.82 22.88
N LEU A 284 5.20 12.41 22.22
CA LEU A 284 4.34 13.45 22.79
C LEU A 284 3.41 12.83 23.83
N ARG A 285 3.22 13.54 24.96
CA ARG A 285 2.22 13.18 25.98
C ARG A 285 0.80 13.56 25.56
N VAL A 286 0.65 14.62 24.77
CA VAL A 286 -0.63 15.13 24.28
C VAL A 286 -0.47 15.50 22.80
N PRO A 287 -1.36 15.05 21.90
CA PRO A 287 -1.29 15.41 20.49
C PRO A 287 -1.75 16.85 20.24
N PRO A 288 -1.34 17.47 19.12
CA PRO A 288 -1.81 18.80 18.71
C PRO A 288 -3.34 18.90 18.64
N THR A 289 -3.90 20.01 19.15
CA THR A 289 -5.34 20.25 19.34
C THR A 289 -6.20 20.20 18.07
N LYS A 290 -5.64 20.40 16.88
CA LYS A 290 -6.38 20.32 15.59
C LYS A 290 -6.50 18.92 15.02
N LEU A 291 -5.76 17.95 15.53
CA LEU A 291 -5.94 16.54 15.20
C LEU A 291 -7.07 15.98 16.06
N ALA A 292 -8.31 16.41 15.84
CA ALA A 292 -9.47 15.99 16.66
C ALA A 292 -9.66 14.45 16.73
N ARG A 293 -9.00 13.68 15.85
CA ARG A 293 -8.91 12.20 15.90
C ARG A 293 -7.65 11.62 16.53
N TRP A 294 -6.59 12.41 16.73
CA TRP A 294 -5.50 12.06 17.64
C TRP A 294 -5.84 12.46 19.08
N VAL A 295 -6.63 13.51 19.26
CA VAL A 295 -7.08 14.02 20.57
C VAL A 295 -7.88 12.95 21.30
N GLY A 296 -7.24 12.38 22.33
CA GLY A 296 -7.88 11.54 23.34
C GLY A 296 -7.13 10.26 23.70
N ARG A 297 -6.13 9.79 22.91
CA ARG A 297 -5.64 8.40 23.08
C ARG A 297 -4.14 8.15 22.87
N CYS A 298 -3.32 9.18 22.65
CA CYS A 298 -1.87 9.03 22.55
C CYS A 298 -1.29 8.53 23.89
N GLY A 299 -0.53 7.43 23.87
CA GLY A 299 0.00 6.76 25.05
C GLY A 299 -1.02 5.94 25.85
N GLN A 300 -2.27 5.82 25.40
CA GLN A 300 -3.30 5.00 26.04
C GLN A 300 -3.56 3.71 25.26
N GLN A 301 -4.09 2.71 25.97
CA GLN A 301 -4.55 1.47 25.37
C GLN A 301 -5.89 1.70 24.66
N LEU A 302 -5.89 1.49 23.37
CA LEU A 302 -7.03 1.54 22.47
C LEU A 302 -7.84 0.22 22.55
N SER A 303 -8.99 0.20 21.88
CA SER A 303 -9.77 -1.03 21.72
C SER A 303 -8.91 -2.16 21.17
N GLY A 304 -9.10 -3.38 21.66
CA GLY A 304 -8.35 -4.55 21.20
C GLY A 304 -6.88 -4.59 21.60
N GLY A 305 -6.40 -3.70 22.49
CA GLY A 305 -5.03 -3.71 23.00
C GLY A 305 -4.01 -2.96 22.14
N TRP A 306 -4.47 -2.18 21.15
CA TRP A 306 -3.61 -1.31 20.36
C TRP A 306 -3.10 -0.13 21.20
N VAL A 307 -1.92 0.40 20.88
CA VAL A 307 -1.28 1.54 21.54
C VAL A 307 -0.86 2.51 20.45
N GLN A 308 -1.18 3.80 20.62
CA GLN A 308 -0.76 4.85 19.70
C GLN A 308 0.33 5.72 20.33
N ARG A 309 1.42 5.95 19.60
CA ARG A 309 2.46 6.93 19.93
C ARG A 309 2.48 8.01 18.87
N CYS A 310 2.64 9.25 19.31
CA CYS A 310 2.75 10.42 18.44
C CYS A 310 4.06 11.13 18.70
N TYR A 311 4.64 11.72 17.68
CA TYR A 311 5.93 12.43 17.76
C TYR A 311 5.81 13.76 17.02
N GLU A 312 6.48 14.78 17.52
CA GLU A 312 6.71 16.03 16.80
C GLU A 312 8.20 16.11 16.48
N VAL A 313 8.53 16.39 15.23
CA VAL A 313 9.91 16.56 14.79
C VAL A 313 10.00 17.89 14.05
N SER A 314 10.87 18.77 14.54
CA SER A 314 11.20 20.03 13.87
C SER A 314 12.52 19.86 13.14
N LEU A 315 12.51 20.01 11.82
CA LEU A 315 13.66 19.80 10.94
C LEU A 315 13.80 21.02 10.04
N ARG A 316 15.03 21.40 9.70
CA ARG A 316 15.31 22.55 8.82
C ARG A 316 16.41 22.19 7.84
N GLY A 317 16.12 22.33 6.54
CA GLY A 317 17.11 22.14 5.49
C GLY A 317 17.59 20.69 5.32
N CYS A 318 16.74 19.71 5.62
CA CYS A 318 17.09 18.29 5.54
C CYS A 318 16.14 17.52 4.61
N LEU A 319 16.61 16.36 4.13
CA LEU A 319 15.84 15.34 3.45
C LEU A 319 15.53 14.20 4.43
N LEU A 320 14.28 13.75 4.51
CA LEU A 320 13.92 12.53 5.25
C LEU A 320 14.28 11.32 4.40
N GLN A 321 15.13 10.44 4.93
CA GLN A 321 15.75 9.34 4.20
C GLN A 321 15.16 7.98 4.54
N ASP A 322 14.99 7.66 5.82
CA ASP A 322 14.44 6.36 6.23
C ASP A 322 13.61 6.47 7.48
N LEU A 323 12.68 5.51 7.61
CA LEU A 323 11.85 5.35 8.79
C LEU A 323 12.05 3.95 9.37
N PHE A 324 12.33 3.93 10.67
CA PHE A 324 12.61 2.73 11.44
C PHE A 324 11.62 2.57 12.60
N VAL A 325 11.46 1.33 13.04
CA VAL A 325 10.86 1.01 14.33
C VAL A 325 11.93 0.35 15.20
N SER A 326 12.09 0.88 16.41
CA SER A 326 13.09 0.49 17.40
C SER A 326 12.43 -0.21 18.58
N PHE A 327 13.02 -1.33 18.97
CA PHE A 327 12.61 -2.19 20.08
C PHE A 327 13.72 -2.17 21.12
N SER A 328 13.43 -1.67 22.32
CA SER A 328 14.41 -1.51 23.39
C SER A 328 14.07 -2.38 24.59
N ARG A 329 15.08 -2.99 25.23
CA ARG A 329 14.87 -3.76 26.46
C ARG A 329 14.41 -2.87 27.62
N PRO A 330 13.64 -3.42 28.56
CA PRO A 330 13.33 -2.72 29.81
C PRO A 330 14.63 -2.35 30.56
N PRO A 331 14.68 -1.17 31.20
CA PRO A 331 15.83 -0.80 32.03
C PRO A 331 16.11 -1.85 33.11
N GLY A 332 17.36 -2.30 33.22
CA GLY A 332 17.78 -3.29 34.21
C GLY A 332 17.62 -4.75 33.81
N SER A 333 17.12 -5.05 32.60
CA SER A 333 17.09 -6.42 32.09
C SER A 333 18.51 -6.95 31.81
N GLN A 334 18.82 -8.13 32.33
CA GLN A 334 20.11 -8.83 32.15
C GLN A 334 19.99 -10.02 31.18
N GLU A 335 18.77 -10.39 30.78
CA GLU A 335 18.50 -11.53 29.90
C GLU A 335 18.12 -11.07 28.49
N GLU A 336 18.14 -12.03 27.56
CA GLU A 336 17.64 -11.85 26.20
C GLU A 336 16.11 -11.70 26.23
N GLU A 337 15.61 -10.70 25.52
CA GLU A 337 14.18 -10.36 25.53
C GLU A 337 13.56 -10.72 24.18
N ASN A 338 12.62 -11.66 24.21
CA ASN A 338 11.81 -12.02 23.04
C ASN A 338 10.64 -11.05 22.90
N PHE A 339 10.33 -10.65 21.67
CA PHE A 339 9.14 -9.84 21.42
C PHE A 339 8.39 -10.28 20.17
N THR A 340 7.08 -10.06 20.22
CA THR A 340 6.20 -10.11 19.05
C THR A 340 5.34 -8.86 19.06
N CYS A 341 5.48 -8.03 18.03
CA CYS A 341 4.82 -6.74 17.92
C CYS A 341 4.07 -6.64 16.59
N ARG A 342 2.80 -6.27 16.65
CA ARG A 342 1.99 -5.92 15.48
C ARG A 342 2.05 -4.42 15.26
N LEU A 343 2.36 -3.97 14.06
CA LEU A 343 2.19 -2.58 13.64
C LEU A 343 0.89 -2.46 12.85
N GLY A 344 0.02 -1.57 13.32
CA GLY A 344 -1.29 -1.33 12.75
C GLY A 344 -1.35 -0.09 11.88
N GLU A 345 -0.55 0.93 12.14
CA GLU A 345 -0.47 2.12 11.30
C GLU A 345 0.80 2.91 11.54
N ILE A 346 1.34 3.49 10.48
CA ILE A 346 2.37 4.51 10.51
C ILE A 346 1.90 5.71 9.71
N GLN A 347 2.11 6.91 10.26
CA GLN A 347 1.81 8.18 9.61
C GLN A 347 3.02 9.10 9.68
N VAL A 348 3.30 9.79 8.57
CA VAL A 348 4.22 10.93 8.47
C VAL A 348 3.45 12.05 7.78
N VAL A 349 3.19 13.13 8.52
CA VAL A 349 2.33 14.22 8.05
C VAL A 349 3.02 15.57 8.25
N ASP A 350 2.85 16.46 7.27
CA ASP A 350 3.29 17.86 7.40
C ASP A 350 2.37 18.58 8.40
N ALA A 351 2.95 19.30 9.35
CA ALA A 351 2.18 20.11 10.29
C ALA A 351 1.27 21.13 9.58
N ASN A 352 1.69 21.67 8.43
CA ASN A 352 0.88 22.63 7.67
C ASN A 352 -0.31 21.97 6.97
N SER A 353 -0.19 20.72 6.52
CA SER A 353 -1.33 20.01 5.90
C SER A 353 -2.47 19.81 6.89
N LEU A 354 -2.16 19.72 8.19
CA LEU A 354 -3.16 19.65 9.26
C LEU A 354 -3.93 20.95 9.48
N LEU A 355 -3.44 22.08 8.96
CA LEU A 355 -4.09 23.38 9.06
C LEU A 355 -4.90 23.73 7.81
N ALA A 356 -4.68 23.00 6.72
CA ALA A 356 -5.35 23.24 5.45
C ALA A 356 -6.85 22.87 5.54
N PRO A 357 -7.73 23.60 4.85
CA PRO A 357 -9.14 23.23 4.75
C PRO A 357 -9.27 21.87 4.03
N LEU A 358 -10.21 21.05 4.50
CA LEU A 358 -10.51 19.77 3.86
C LEU A 358 -11.11 20.01 2.47
N PRO A 359 -10.60 19.36 1.42
CA PRO A 359 -11.20 19.48 0.09
C PRO A 359 -12.62 18.92 0.06
N GLN A 360 -13.51 19.60 -0.67
CA GLN A 360 -14.85 19.11 -0.95
C GLN A 360 -14.83 18.09 -2.10
N VAL A 361 -15.72 17.08 -2.06
CA VAL A 361 -16.00 16.26 -3.24
C VAL A 361 -16.88 17.04 -4.22
N GLN A 362 -16.37 17.29 -5.42
CA GLN A 362 -17.01 18.14 -6.42
C GLN A 362 -17.53 17.35 -7.63
N ALA A 363 -18.32 18.03 -8.46
CA ALA A 363 -18.76 17.55 -9.77
C ALA A 363 -19.37 16.13 -9.76
N MET A 364 -20.22 15.85 -8.77
CA MET A 364 -20.85 14.53 -8.66
C MET A 364 -21.88 14.33 -9.78
N THR A 365 -21.73 13.26 -10.55
CA THR A 365 -22.62 12.90 -11.66
C THR A 365 -23.01 11.43 -11.62
N ILE A 366 -24.13 11.10 -12.27
CA ILE A 366 -24.68 9.74 -12.36
C ILE A 366 -24.79 9.37 -13.84
N SER A 367 -24.26 8.21 -14.21
CA SER A 367 -24.25 7.70 -15.58
C SER A 367 -24.63 6.20 -15.61
N HIS A 368 -24.78 5.65 -16.83
CA HIS A 368 -25.06 4.23 -17.06
C HIS A 368 -26.20 3.66 -16.21
N VAL A 369 -27.31 4.39 -16.19
CA VAL A 369 -28.49 4.06 -15.38
C VAL A 369 -29.26 2.91 -16.03
N ARG A 370 -29.58 1.89 -15.25
CA ARG A 370 -30.41 0.76 -15.63
C ARG A 370 -31.40 0.46 -14.52
N TRP A 371 -32.66 0.34 -14.89
CA TRP A 371 -33.75 -0.07 -14.01
C TRP A 371 -34.16 -1.50 -14.31
N GLN A 372 -34.46 -2.27 -13.26
CA GLN A 372 -34.97 -3.64 -13.38
C GLN A 372 -36.12 -3.85 -12.39
N ALA A 373 -37.20 -4.46 -12.85
CA ALA A 373 -38.23 -4.96 -11.95
C ALA A 373 -37.71 -6.21 -11.23
N ALA A 374 -37.89 -6.28 -9.92
CA ALA A 374 -37.67 -7.49 -9.15
C ALA A 374 -38.91 -8.38 -9.24
N ALA A 375 -38.72 -9.70 -9.38
CA ALA A 375 -39.82 -10.66 -9.38
C ALA A 375 -40.65 -10.53 -8.09
N SER A 376 -41.98 -10.65 -8.20
CA SER A 376 -42.88 -10.62 -7.04
C SER A 376 -42.66 -11.86 -6.18
N GLU A 377 -42.18 -11.67 -4.96
CA GLU A 377 -42.23 -12.71 -3.93
C GLU A 377 -43.66 -12.80 -3.39
N GLY A 378 -44.49 -13.61 -4.04
CA GLY A 378 -45.84 -13.96 -3.59
C GLY A 378 -46.96 -12.98 -3.98
N GLU A 379 -48.20 -13.47 -3.94
CA GLU A 379 -49.42 -12.72 -4.26
C GLU A 379 -49.58 -11.50 -3.33
N GLY A 380 -49.66 -10.30 -3.92
CA GLY A 380 -50.05 -9.06 -3.23
C GLY A 380 -48.93 -8.11 -2.82
N ARG A 381 -47.64 -8.41 -3.05
CA ARG A 381 -46.55 -7.45 -2.85
C ARG A 381 -46.18 -6.77 -4.16
N PRO A 382 -46.07 -5.42 -4.21
CA PRO A 382 -45.62 -4.73 -5.41
C PRO A 382 -44.21 -5.21 -5.78
N ALA A 383 -43.99 -5.49 -7.06
CA ALA A 383 -42.68 -5.84 -7.60
C ALA A 383 -41.66 -4.78 -7.17
N GLY A 384 -40.57 -5.21 -6.52
CA GLY A 384 -39.50 -4.30 -6.10
C GLY A 384 -38.82 -3.65 -7.31
N LEU A 385 -38.21 -2.48 -7.14
CA LEU A 385 -37.45 -1.82 -8.20
C LEU A 385 -35.95 -1.88 -7.86
N ARG A 386 -35.13 -2.29 -8.82
CA ARG A 386 -33.67 -2.35 -8.69
C ARG A 386 -33.01 -1.32 -9.59
N LEU A 387 -32.09 -0.58 -8.99
CA LEU A 387 -31.31 0.45 -9.66
C LEU A 387 -29.85 0.01 -9.82
N SER A 388 -29.39 0.09 -11.05
CA SER A 388 -27.99 0.02 -11.42
C SER A 388 -27.55 1.38 -11.94
N CYS A 389 -26.53 2.02 -11.36
CA CYS A 389 -25.91 3.23 -11.93
C CYS A 389 -24.40 3.31 -11.65
N THR A 390 -23.71 4.26 -12.27
CA THR A 390 -22.32 4.60 -11.98
C THR A 390 -22.23 6.03 -11.47
N LEU A 391 -21.62 6.21 -10.30
CA LEU A 391 -21.33 7.50 -9.72
C LEU A 391 -19.93 7.94 -10.16
N HIS A 392 -19.79 9.23 -10.49
CA HIS A 392 -18.51 9.88 -10.78
C HIS A 392 -18.40 11.16 -9.96
N TRP A 393 -17.19 11.55 -9.58
CA TRP A 393 -16.91 12.81 -8.87
C TRP A 393 -15.49 13.30 -9.18
N SER A 394 -15.11 14.43 -8.60
CA SER A 394 -13.76 14.99 -8.68
C SER A 394 -13.18 15.20 -7.27
N TYR A 395 -11.98 14.67 -7.06
CA TYR A 395 -11.20 14.79 -5.82
C TYR A 395 -9.72 14.46 -6.06
N LEU A 396 -8.81 15.05 -5.29
CA LEU A 396 -7.37 14.78 -5.36
C LEU A 396 -7.03 13.45 -4.67
N LEU A 397 -6.79 12.40 -5.47
CA LEU A 397 -6.48 11.05 -4.97
C LEU A 397 -5.25 10.96 -4.04
N PRO A 398 -4.17 11.76 -4.20
CA PRO A 398 -3.02 11.68 -3.28
C PRO A 398 -3.36 11.97 -1.81
N HIS A 399 -4.44 12.69 -1.51
CA HIS A 399 -4.83 13.09 -0.15
C HIS A 399 -5.92 12.20 0.47
N VAL A 400 -6.45 11.23 -0.27
CA VAL A 400 -7.54 10.36 0.19
C VAL A 400 -7.07 8.92 0.26
N ARG A 401 -7.57 8.19 1.26
CA ARG A 401 -7.37 6.75 1.41
C ARG A 401 -8.40 5.97 0.61
N CYS A 402 -9.66 6.37 0.74
CA CYS A 402 -10.80 5.83 0.00
C CYS A 402 -12.00 6.77 0.11
N PHE A 403 -13.08 6.43 -0.59
CA PHE A 403 -14.38 7.06 -0.45
C PHE A 403 -15.38 6.05 0.08
N ARG A 404 -16.18 6.46 1.05
CA ARG A 404 -17.31 5.68 1.54
C ARG A 404 -18.55 6.15 0.79
N VAL A 405 -19.16 5.22 0.07
CA VAL A 405 -20.36 5.49 -0.72
C VAL A 405 -21.57 5.07 0.09
N HIS A 406 -22.53 5.97 0.23
CA HIS A 406 -23.77 5.76 0.98
C HIS A 406 -24.97 6.12 0.13
N CYS A 407 -26.15 5.64 0.52
CA CYS A 407 -27.43 6.13 -0.01
C CYS A 407 -28.43 6.45 1.08
N CYS A 408 -29.27 7.46 0.82
CA CYS A 408 -30.48 7.76 1.58
C CYS A 408 -31.70 7.48 0.69
N ARG A 409 -32.72 6.83 1.27
CA ARG A 409 -33.95 6.46 0.56
C ARG A 409 -35.08 7.34 1.08
N GLY A 410 -35.53 8.30 0.28
CA GLY A 410 -36.64 9.15 0.65
C GLY A 410 -37.96 8.55 0.17
N THR A 411 -38.92 8.34 1.08
CA THR A 411 -40.34 8.27 0.69
C THR A 411 -40.80 9.71 0.41
N GLY A 412 -40.89 10.08 -0.86
CA GLY A 412 -41.35 11.42 -1.25
C GLY A 412 -42.77 11.66 -0.77
N GLY A 413 -42.96 12.47 0.27
CA GLY A 413 -44.27 12.92 0.72
C GLY A 413 -44.36 13.25 2.21
N GLY A 414 -43.76 14.37 2.62
CA GLY A 414 -44.11 15.04 3.87
C GLY A 414 -44.34 16.52 3.58
N SER A 415 -45.57 17.00 3.79
CA SER A 415 -45.90 18.43 3.76
C SER A 415 -44.91 19.24 4.62
N PRO A 416 -44.64 20.52 4.31
CA PRO A 416 -43.58 21.33 4.93
C PRO A 416 -43.90 21.78 6.37
N GLY A 417 -44.50 20.93 7.19
CA GLY A 417 -45.00 21.28 8.53
C GLY A 417 -44.97 20.16 9.58
N ARG A 418 -44.31 19.01 9.34
CA ARG A 418 -44.12 18.00 10.39
C ARG A 418 -42.64 17.95 10.79
N GLY A 419 -42.39 18.13 12.08
CA GLY A 419 -41.07 18.36 12.67
C GLY A 419 -40.00 17.38 12.21
N LEU A 420 -38.77 17.91 12.15
CA LEU A 420 -37.52 17.24 11.80
C LEU A 420 -37.37 15.92 12.59
N SER A 421 -37.89 14.83 12.07
CA SER A 421 -37.44 13.49 12.44
C SER A 421 -35.95 13.43 12.14
N GLU A 422 -35.15 12.86 13.06
CA GLU A 422 -33.70 12.75 12.88
C GLU A 422 -33.36 12.24 11.48
N PRO A 423 -32.35 12.82 10.80
CA PRO A 423 -32.00 12.41 9.46
C PRO A 423 -31.62 10.93 9.48
N GLU A 424 -32.41 10.11 8.77
CA GLU A 424 -32.21 8.67 8.65
C GLU A 424 -30.74 8.39 8.32
N LYS A 425 -30.12 7.49 9.09
CA LYS A 425 -28.69 7.19 8.94
C LYS A 425 -28.44 6.67 7.52
N PRO A 426 -27.54 7.30 6.74
CA PRO A 426 -27.24 6.84 5.38
C PRO A 426 -26.84 5.36 5.38
N THR A 427 -27.40 4.60 4.44
CA THR A 427 -27.05 3.19 4.26
C THR A 427 -25.72 3.11 3.52
N PHE A 428 -24.75 2.44 4.12
CA PHE A 428 -23.45 2.21 3.50
C PHE A 428 -23.58 1.22 2.32
N LEU A 429 -23.04 1.60 1.16
CA LEU A 429 -23.04 0.77 -0.06
C LEU A 429 -21.69 0.10 -0.29
N GLY A 430 -20.59 0.79 -0.02
CA GLY A 430 -19.26 0.23 -0.20
C GLY A 430 -18.15 1.27 -0.23
N LEU A 431 -16.94 0.80 -0.56
CA LEU A 431 -15.74 1.62 -0.68
C LEU A 431 -15.35 1.82 -2.15
N ALA A 432 -14.92 3.02 -2.48
CA ALA A 432 -14.26 3.32 -3.75
C ALA A 432 -12.84 3.81 -3.49
N PHE A 433 -11.89 3.41 -4.32
CA PHE A 433 -10.47 3.82 -4.24
C PHE A 433 -10.06 4.74 -5.40
N ILE A 434 -11.04 5.11 -6.21
CA ILE A 434 -10.93 6.04 -7.34
C ILE A 434 -12.17 6.93 -7.33
N ASN A 435 -12.19 7.97 -8.18
CA ASN A 435 -13.29 8.92 -8.27
C ASN A 435 -14.55 8.38 -9.01
N ARG A 436 -14.82 7.08 -8.88
CA ARG A 436 -15.92 6.39 -9.55
C ARG A 436 -16.37 5.18 -8.73
N TYR A 437 -17.68 4.91 -8.74
CA TYR A 437 -18.25 3.73 -8.08
C TYR A 437 -19.46 3.19 -8.84
N ARG A 438 -19.51 1.87 -9.08
CA ARG A 438 -20.62 1.19 -9.76
C ARG A 438 -21.55 0.57 -8.73
N ILE A 439 -22.80 1.01 -8.72
CA ILE A 439 -23.86 0.47 -7.86
C ILE A 439 -24.65 -0.54 -8.66
N VAL A 440 -24.65 -1.81 -8.26
CA VAL A 440 -25.38 -2.86 -8.97
C VAL A 440 -26.62 -3.25 -8.17
N ASP A 441 -27.77 -3.21 -8.84
CA ASP A 441 -29.04 -3.76 -8.38
C ASP A 441 -29.49 -3.30 -6.98
N LEU A 442 -29.24 -2.03 -6.66
CA LEU A 442 -29.70 -1.39 -5.44
C LEU A 442 -31.23 -1.42 -5.38
N ALA A 443 -31.78 -2.11 -4.39
CA ALA A 443 -33.21 -2.09 -4.12
C ALA A 443 -33.65 -0.66 -3.75
N VAL A 444 -34.65 -0.14 -4.45
CA VAL A 444 -35.32 1.12 -4.14
C VAL A 444 -36.81 0.87 -3.91
N ALA A 445 -37.45 1.75 -3.15
CA ALA A 445 -38.86 1.62 -2.83
C ALA A 445 -39.72 1.74 -4.09
N PRO A 446 -40.77 0.91 -4.25
CA PRO A 446 -41.74 1.12 -5.31
C PRO A 446 -42.47 2.44 -5.08
N VAL A 447 -42.76 3.14 -6.17
CA VAL A 447 -43.44 4.44 -6.14
C VAL A 447 -44.89 4.23 -6.57
N GLY A 448 -45.83 4.74 -5.77
CA GLY A 448 -47.25 4.71 -6.12
C GLY A 448 -47.57 5.57 -7.36
N PRO A 449 -48.72 5.34 -8.03
CA PRO A 449 -49.15 6.16 -9.16
C PRO A 449 -49.15 7.65 -8.83
N GLY A 450 -48.58 8.48 -9.70
CA GLY A 450 -48.54 9.94 -9.54
C GLY A 450 -47.59 10.48 -8.45
N ARG A 451 -46.75 9.63 -7.85
CA ARG A 451 -45.68 10.06 -6.92
C ARG A 451 -44.32 9.95 -7.58
N ASP A 452 -43.36 10.69 -7.06
CA ASP A 452 -41.94 10.58 -7.39
C ASP A 452 -41.18 9.96 -6.21
N GLY A 453 -40.35 8.98 -6.53
CA GLY A 453 -39.33 8.45 -5.64
C GLY A 453 -38.05 9.26 -5.73
N ARG A 454 -37.31 9.31 -4.62
CA ARG A 454 -35.98 9.94 -4.57
C ARG A 454 -34.97 8.99 -3.95
N VAL A 455 -33.86 8.79 -4.64
CA VAL A 455 -32.66 8.18 -4.07
C VAL A 455 -31.56 9.22 -4.06
N GLU A 456 -30.92 9.42 -2.92
CA GLU A 456 -29.78 10.31 -2.78
C GLU A 456 -28.53 9.49 -2.49
N PHE A 457 -27.46 9.78 -3.23
CA PHE A 457 -26.15 9.18 -3.04
C PHE A 457 -25.23 10.19 -2.37
N LEU A 458 -24.47 9.70 -1.40
CA LEU A 458 -23.50 10.49 -0.65
C LEU A 458 -22.13 9.84 -0.80
N VAL A 459 -21.11 10.65 -1.06
CA VAL A 459 -19.71 10.22 -1.16
C VAL A 459 -18.90 10.95 -0.09
N GLU A 460 -18.50 10.20 0.93
CA GLU A 460 -17.66 10.66 2.02
C GLU A 460 -16.19 10.39 1.70
N PRO A 461 -15.34 11.41 1.54
CA PRO A 461 -13.90 11.19 1.41
C PRO A 461 -13.30 10.79 2.76
N VAL A 462 -12.36 9.85 2.76
CA VAL A 462 -11.58 9.45 3.95
C VAL A 462 -10.14 9.95 3.77
N PRO A 463 -9.76 11.08 4.39
CA PRO A 463 -8.41 11.63 4.27
C PRO A 463 -7.36 10.67 4.82
N LYS A 464 -6.14 10.70 4.28
CA LYS A 464 -5.04 9.84 4.74
C LYS A 464 -4.67 10.10 6.20
N GLU A 465 -4.69 11.37 6.61
CA GLU A 465 -4.46 11.81 7.99
C GLU A 465 -5.53 11.31 8.97
N GLY A 466 -6.63 10.74 8.45
CA GLY A 466 -7.70 10.19 9.25
C GLY A 466 -8.53 11.25 9.93
N PHE A 467 -8.86 12.37 9.26
CA PHE A 467 -9.80 13.37 9.79
C PHE A 467 -11.25 12.87 9.77
N LEU A 468 -12.12 13.44 10.62
CA LEU A 468 -13.57 13.36 10.39
C LEU A 468 -13.91 14.46 9.39
N VAL A 469 -14.51 14.08 8.27
CA VAL A 469 -14.93 15.03 7.25
C VAL A 469 -16.36 15.46 7.54
N PRO A 470 -16.63 16.76 7.79
CA PRO A 470 -17.99 17.25 7.97
C PRO A 470 -18.87 16.90 6.78
N ARG A 471 -20.16 16.61 7.04
CA ARG A 471 -21.12 16.26 5.96
C ARG A 471 -21.20 17.33 4.87
N ALA A 472 -20.88 18.60 5.15
CA ALA A 472 -20.85 19.69 4.17
C ALA A 472 -19.89 19.40 3.01
N GLU A 473 -18.78 18.71 3.28
CA GLU A 473 -17.73 18.42 2.29
C GLU A 473 -17.98 17.13 1.48
N TRP A 474 -19.04 16.39 1.82
CA TRP A 474 -19.40 15.15 1.12
C TRP A 474 -20.03 15.46 -0.24
N GLY A 475 -19.72 14.62 -1.22
CA GLY A 475 -20.34 14.68 -2.54
C GLY A 475 -21.79 14.24 -2.44
N ARG A 476 -22.70 14.92 -3.15
CA ARG A 476 -24.12 14.55 -3.19
C ARG A 476 -24.63 14.55 -4.61
N ALA A 477 -25.41 13.52 -4.95
CA ALA A 477 -26.23 13.49 -6.15
C ALA A 477 -27.54 12.80 -5.83
N ALA A 478 -28.65 13.38 -6.27
CA ALA A 478 -29.97 12.78 -6.13
C ALA A 478 -30.51 12.40 -7.51
N MET A 479 -31.22 11.29 -7.55
CA MET A 479 -31.98 10.87 -8.72
C MET A 479 -33.45 10.76 -8.35
N LEU A 480 -34.28 11.40 -9.15
CA LEU A 480 -35.73 11.30 -9.09
C LEU A 480 -36.19 10.23 -10.07
N TYR A 481 -37.17 9.44 -9.67
CA TYR A 481 -37.74 8.39 -10.51
C TYR A 481 -39.24 8.27 -10.26
N SER A 482 -40.00 8.00 -11.32
CA SER A 482 -41.45 7.82 -11.27
C SER A 482 -41.82 6.57 -12.05
N MET A 483 -43.01 6.04 -11.81
CA MET A 483 -43.59 5.06 -12.73
C MET A 483 -43.81 5.73 -14.10
N PRO A 484 -43.71 4.98 -15.22
CA PRO A 484 -44.07 5.51 -16.53
C PRO A 484 -45.49 6.07 -16.49
N ARG A 485 -45.69 7.28 -17.02
CA ARG A 485 -47.04 7.82 -17.24
C ARG A 485 -47.67 7.02 -18.38
N THR A 486 -48.73 6.28 -18.08
CA THR A 486 -49.56 5.58 -19.07
C THR A 486 -50.37 6.56 -19.90
#